data_AF-A0A381KLQ0-F1
#
_entry.id   AF-A0A381KLQ0-F1
#
_cell.length_a   1.000
_cell.length_b   1.000
_cell.length_c   1.000
_cell.angle_alpha   90.00
_cell.angle_beta   90.00
_cell.angle_gamma   90.00
#
_symmetry.space_group_name_H-M   'P 1'
#
loop_
_entity.id
_entity.type
_entity.pdbx_description
1 polymer ?
#
loop_
_entity_poly.entity_id
_entity_poly.type
_entity_poly.pdbx_seq_one_letter_code
_entity_poly.pdbx_strand_id
1 'polypeptide(L)'
;MKDRLNLTEGRITEKLLKLSLPIMGTSFIQMGYNMIDMIWVGKAGSKAVAAVGTAGFFSMACNGIYYDFKSRWRDKSSTKYWCK
;
A
#
# COMPACT_ATOMS: atom_id res chain seq x y z
N MET A 1 -30.39 15.41 9.33
CA MET A 1 -29.68 15.14 8.05
C MET A 1 -29.72 16.39 7.17
N LYS A 2 -28.74 17.28 7.32
CA LYS A 2 -28.42 18.45 6.47
C LYS A 2 -26.90 18.60 6.64
N ASP A 3 -26.03 18.63 5.64
CA ASP A 3 -26.06 19.30 4.35
C ASP A 3 -25.27 18.52 3.30
N ARG A 4 -25.84 18.31 2.11
CA ARG A 4 -25.07 17.89 0.93
C ARG A 4 -24.34 19.14 0.45
N LEU A 5 -23.09 19.34 0.86
CA LEU A 5 -22.24 20.40 0.33
C LEU A 5 -22.16 20.25 -1.19
N ASN A 6 -22.86 21.09 -1.97
CA ASN A 6 -22.79 21.12 -3.43
C ASN A 6 -21.36 21.46 -3.86
N LEU A 7 -20.56 20.44 -4.20
CA LEU A 7 -19.12 20.55 -4.50
C LEU A 7 -18.82 21.18 -5.88
N THR A 8 -19.85 21.49 -6.66
CA THR A 8 -19.75 21.99 -8.04
C THR A 8 -20.11 23.48 -8.19
N GLU A 9 -20.65 24.11 -7.13
CA GLU A 9 -21.00 25.53 -7.13
C GLU A 9 -20.22 26.26 -6.02
N GLY A 10 -19.46 27.30 -6.41
CA GLY A 10 -18.56 28.08 -5.54
C GLY A 10 -17.07 27.71 -5.70
N ARG A 11 -16.17 28.45 -5.00
CA ARG A 11 -14.69 28.40 -5.15
C ARG A 11 -14.14 26.97 -5.07
N ILE A 12 -13.97 26.35 -6.24
CA ILE A 12 -13.59 24.94 -6.45
C ILE A 12 -12.27 24.61 -5.75
N THR A 13 -11.32 25.54 -5.80
CA THR A 13 -9.98 25.40 -5.21
C THR A 13 -10.01 25.14 -3.71
N GLU A 14 -10.93 25.76 -2.97
CA GLU A 14 -11.01 25.65 -1.51
C GLU A 14 -11.57 24.28 -1.09
N LYS A 15 -12.52 23.73 -1.86
CA LYS A 15 -13.08 22.39 -1.63
C LYS A 15 -12.11 21.28 -2.04
N LEU A 16 -11.39 21.48 -3.14
CA LEU A 16 -10.37 20.55 -3.60
C LEU A 16 -9.22 20.42 -2.60
N LEU A 17 -8.75 21.55 -2.05
CA LEU A 17 -7.74 21.57 -0.99
C LEU A 17 -8.25 20.92 0.30
N LYS A 18 -9.50 21.18 0.71
CA LYS A 18 -10.08 20.59 1.93
C LYS A 18 -10.25 19.08 1.85
N LEU A 19 -10.41 18.54 0.64
CA LEU A 19 -10.50 17.09 0.38
C LEU A 19 -9.13 16.44 0.16
N SER A 20 -8.18 17.14 -0.47
CA SER A 20 -6.83 16.61 -0.70
C SER A 20 -5.93 16.68 0.53
N LEU A 21 -6.15 17.66 1.43
CA LEU A 21 -5.41 17.79 2.69
C LEU A 21 -5.38 16.50 3.52
N PRO A 22 -6.51 15.80 3.78
CA PRO A 22 -6.49 14.57 4.57
C PRO A 22 -5.76 13.44 3.84
N ILE A 23 -5.86 13.33 2.51
CA ILE A 23 -5.18 12.29 1.74
C ILE A 23 -3.66 12.54 1.74
N MET A 24 -3.23 13.79 1.59
CA MET A 24 -1.81 14.15 1.67
C MET A 24 -1.27 13.95 3.09
N GLY A 25 -2.05 14.29 4.11
CA GLY A 25 -1.69 14.10 5.52
C GLY A 25 -1.55 12.62 5.90
N THR A 26 -2.45 11.75 5.46
CA THR A 26 -2.37 10.32 5.75
C THR A 26 -1.16 9.67 5.08
N SER A 27 -0.88 10.00 3.81
CA SER A 27 0.32 9.53 3.12
C SER A 27 1.61 10.04 3.77
N PHE A 28 1.63 11.28 4.25
CA PHE A 28 2.78 11.84 4.96
C PHE A 28 3.08 11.09 6.27
N ILE A 29 2.04 10.80 7.05
CA ILE A 29 2.16 10.02 8.29
C ILE A 29 2.62 8.59 7.98
N GLN A 30 2.06 7.96 6.95
CA GLN A 30 2.46 6.61 6.53
C GLN A 30 3.93 6.56 6.10
N MET A 31 4.41 7.57 5.36
CA MET A 31 5.82 7.65 4.98
C MET A 31 6.72 7.92 6.18
N GLY A 32 6.27 8.76 7.12
CA GLY A 32 6.93 8.98 8.40
C GLY A 32 7.09 7.70 9.20
N TYR A 33 6.05 6.85 9.29
CA TYR A 33 6.16 5.56 9.98
C TYR A 33 7.18 4.61 9.35
N ASN A 34 7.21 4.51 8.02
CA ASN A 34 8.23 3.71 7.32
C ASN A 34 9.65 4.23 7.58
N MET A 35 9.82 5.56 7.68
CA MET A 35 11.12 6.17 7.96
C MET A 35 11.53 6.02 9.43
N ILE A 36 10.59 6.18 10.36
CA ILE A 36 10.83 6.04 11.81
C ILE A 36 11.20 4.59 12.15
N ASP A 37 10.55 3.61 11.52
CA ASP A 37 10.91 2.20 11.65
C ASP A 37 12.36 1.95 11.21
N MET A 38 12.78 2.54 10.07
CA MET A 38 14.15 2.46 9.59
C MET A 38 15.17 3.23 10.46
N ILE A 39 14.78 4.34 11.08
CA ILE A 39 15.63 5.10 12.03
C ILE A 39 15.87 4.28 13.29
N TRP A 40 14.85 3.58 13.78
CA TRP A 40 14.97 2.68 14.93
C TRP A 40 15.85 1.46 14.60
N VAL A 41 15.65 0.84 13.44
CA VAL A 41 16.50 -0.27 12.93
C VAL A 41 17.93 0.21 12.64
N GLY A 42 18.11 1.43 12.16
CA GLY A 42 19.41 2.05 11.91
C GLY A 42 20.19 2.31 13.20
N LYS A 43 19.50 2.65 14.29
CA LYS A 43 20.09 2.78 15.62
C LYS A 43 20.48 1.42 16.24
N ALA A 44 19.82 0.33 15.83
CA ALA A 44 20.24 -1.04 16.13
C ALA A 44 21.45 -1.52 15.28
N GLY A 45 21.84 -0.76 14.25
CA GLY A 45 23.12 -0.89 13.54
C GLY A 45 22.98 -0.92 12.01
N SER A 46 24.01 -0.41 11.31
CA SER A 46 24.06 -0.35 9.83
C SER A 46 23.86 -1.71 9.13
N LYS A 47 24.15 -2.81 9.83
CA LYS A 47 23.92 -4.18 9.32
C LYS A 47 22.43 -4.55 9.28
N ALA A 48 21.62 -4.01 10.20
CA ALA A 48 20.19 -4.29 10.27
C ALA A 48 19.42 -3.62 9.12
N VAL A 49 19.79 -2.38 8.76
CA VAL A 49 19.23 -1.68 7.58
C VAL A 49 19.56 -2.41 6.27
N ALA A 50 20.79 -2.91 6.11
CA ALA A 50 21.17 -3.72 4.95
C ALA A 50 20.42 -5.07 4.88
N ALA A 51 20.23 -5.72 6.03
CA ALA A 51 19.47 -6.97 6.13
C ALA A 51 17.98 -6.77 5.79
N VAL A 52 17.35 -5.69 6.28
CA VAL A 52 15.95 -5.35 5.95
C VAL A 52 15.79 -5.02 4.46
N GLY A 53 16.76 -4.34 3.84
CA GLY A 53 16.76 -4.14 2.38
C GLY A 53 16.80 -5.46 1.60
N THR A 54 17.66 -6.39 2.01
CA THR A 54 17.76 -7.73 1.39
C THR A 54 16.50 -8.57 1.63
N ALA A 55 15.91 -8.48 2.82
CA ALA A 55 14.63 -9.10 3.16
C ALA A 55 13.46 -8.51 2.36
N GLY A 56 13.52 -7.22 2.00
CA GLY A 56 12.54 -6.57 1.12
C GLY A 56 12.54 -7.17 -0.29
N PHE A 57 13.73 -7.36 -0.88
CA PHE A 57 13.87 -8.03 -2.18
C PHE A 57 13.39 -9.49 -2.14
N PHE A 58 13.73 -10.21 -1.07
CA PHE A 58 13.29 -11.58 -0.87
C PHE A 58 11.76 -11.67 -0.71
N SER A 59 11.16 -10.77 0.08
CA SER A 59 9.72 -10.73 0.31
C SER A 59 8.94 -10.42 -0.97
N MET A 60 9.45 -9.54 -1.83
CA MET A 60 8.84 -9.23 -3.13
C MET A 60 8.90 -10.43 -4.10
N ALA A 61 10.02 -11.16 -4.11
CA ALA A 61 10.15 -12.40 -4.88
C ALA A 61 9.18 -13.49 -4.38
N CYS A 62 9.11 -13.72 -3.07
CA CYS A 62 8.18 -14.69 -2.49
C CYS A 62 6.70 -14.34 -2.73
N ASN A 63 6.35 -13.06 -2.68
CA ASN A 63 5.00 -12.59 -2.95
C ASN A 63 4.58 -12.87 -4.41
N GLY A 64 5.46 -12.55 -5.38
CA GLY A 64 5.23 -12.85 -6.79
C GLY A 64 5.05 -14.35 -7.07
N ILE A 65 5.92 -15.19 -6.50
CA ILE A 65 5.83 -16.66 -6.63
C ILE A 65 4.53 -17.18 -5.97
N TYR A 66 4.13 -16.64 -4.82
CA TYR A 66 2.89 -17.03 -4.16
C TYR A 66 1.64 -16.70 -5.00
N TYR A 67 1.57 -15.50 -5.59
CA TYR A 67 0.44 -15.14 -6.45
C TYR A 67 0.45 -15.88 -7.79
N ASP A 68 1.62 -16.14 -8.38
CA ASP A 68 1.74 -16.98 -9.59
C ASP A 68 1.33 -18.44 -9.32
N PHE A 69 1.78 -19.00 -8.20
CA PHE A 69 1.34 -20.32 -7.77
C PHE A 69 -0.17 -20.33 -7.51
N LYS A 70 -0.70 -19.32 -6.82
CA LYS A 70 -2.13 -19.19 -6.52
C LYS A 70 -2.98 -19.01 -7.77
N SER A 71 -2.53 -18.24 -8.77
CA SER A 71 -3.25 -18.06 -10.03
C SER A 71 -3.28 -19.38 -10.81
N ARG A 72 -2.18 -20.13 -10.80
CA ARG A 72 -2.08 -21.44 -11.46
C ARG A 72 -2.92 -22.53 -10.79
N TRP A 73 -3.05 -22.50 -9.47
CA TRP A 73 -3.99 -23.37 -8.74
C TRP A 73 -5.44 -22.97 -8.92
N ARG A 74 -5.75 -21.66 -8.96
CA ARG A 74 -7.10 -21.15 -9.26
C ARG A 74 -7.54 -21.61 -10.65
N ASP A 75 -6.66 -21.52 -11.65
CA ASP A 75 -6.93 -21.97 -13.02
C ASP A 75 -7.20 -23.48 -13.09
N LYS A 76 -6.32 -24.29 -12.50
CA LYS A 76 -6.44 -25.77 -12.51
C LYS A 76 -7.66 -26.28 -11.72
N SER A 77 -8.17 -25.50 -10.78
CA SER A 77 -9.44 -25.79 -10.11
C SER A 77 -10.64 -25.43 -10.98
N SER A 78 -10.62 -24.30 -11.68
CA SER A 78 -11.73 -23.83 -12.51
C SER A 78 -11.94 -24.66 -13.79
N THR A 79 -10.88 -25.19 -14.40
CA THR A 79 -10.98 -26.09 -15.56
C THR A 79 -11.53 -27.48 -15.21
N LYS A 80 -11.40 -27.94 -13.94
CA LYS A 80 -11.97 -29.23 -13.51
C LYS A 80 -13.49 -29.19 -13.28
N TYR A 81 -14.07 -28.02 -13.02
CA TYR A 81 -15.53 -27.86 -12.88
C TYR A 81 -16.25 -27.57 -14.20
N TRP A 82 -15.52 -27.24 -15.27
CA TRP A 82 -16.07 -27.00 -16.62
C TRP A 82 -16.01 -28.23 -17.54
N CYS A 83 -15.23 -29.25 -17.18
CA CYS A 83 -15.07 -30.50 -17.93
C CYS A 83 -15.87 -31.68 -17.35
N LYS A 84 -16.94 -31.42 -16.60
CA LYS A 84 -17.82 -32.44 -16.03
C LYS A 84 -19.27 -32.06 -16.23
#